data_AF-A0A2M9WCQ7-F1
#
_entry.id   AF-A0A2M9WCQ7-F1
#
_cell.length_a   1.000
_cell.length_b   1.000
_cell.length_c   1.000
_cell.angle_alpha   90.00
_cell.angle_beta   90.00
_cell.angle_gamma   90.00
#
_symmetry.space_group_name_H-M   'P 1'
#
loop_
_entity.id
_entity.type
_entity.pdbx_description
1 polymer ?
#
loop_
_entity_poly.entity_id
_entity_poly.type
_entity_poly.pdbx_seq_one_letter_code
_entity_poly.pdbx_strand_id
1 'polypeptide(L)'
;MQARVKWVEGLTFLGESSSGHQILMDGNSGDKAPSPMEMVLMAAGGCSAIDVVSILQKGRNDVADCEVKLTSERREEAPRVFTQINLHFIVSGKALSDKAVARAVDLSAEKYCSVAIMLGNSVKMTHSYEVIEQ
;
A
#
# COMPACT_ATOMS: atom_id res chain seq x y z
N MET A 1 16.50 4.67 -9.34
CA MET A 1 16.26 5.17 -7.97
C MET A 1 17.47 4.85 -7.11
N GLN A 2 17.85 5.73 -6.20
CA GLN A 2 18.90 5.48 -5.20
C GLN A 2 18.32 5.75 -3.81
N ALA A 3 18.72 4.98 -2.82
CA ALA A 3 18.34 5.18 -1.43
C ALA A 3 19.48 4.68 -0.54
N ARG A 4 19.54 5.18 0.70
CA ARG A 4 20.46 4.66 1.71
C ARG A 4 19.70 4.36 2.99
N VAL A 5 20.17 3.35 3.72
CA VAL A 5 19.71 3.04 5.08
C VAL A 5 20.91 3.09 6.00
N LYS A 6 20.80 3.86 7.08
CA LYS A 6 21.87 4.05 8.06
C LYS A 6 21.41 3.54 9.41
N TRP A 7 22.22 2.69 10.02
CA TRP A 7 22.04 2.32 11.42
C TRP A 7 22.21 3.54 12.33
N VAL A 8 21.27 3.73 13.25
CA VAL A 8 21.29 4.83 14.22
C VAL A 8 21.74 4.32 15.57
N GLU A 9 20.97 3.40 16.15
CA GLU A 9 21.22 2.75 17.43
C GLU A 9 20.34 1.50 17.55
N GLY A 10 20.66 0.56 18.45
CA GLY A 10 19.83 -0.63 18.68
C GLY A 10 19.46 -1.35 17.37
N LEU A 11 18.17 -1.56 17.13
CA LEU A 11 17.62 -2.01 15.85
C LEU A 11 16.86 -0.89 15.10
N THR A 12 17.21 0.36 15.35
CA THR A 12 16.63 1.53 14.70
C THR A 12 17.49 1.97 13.51
N PHE A 13 16.84 2.22 12.38
CA PHE A 13 17.48 2.60 11.12
C PHE A 13 16.80 3.82 10.50
N LEU A 14 17.61 4.73 9.96
CA LEU A 14 17.16 5.87 9.17
C LEU A 14 17.26 5.52 7.69
N GLY A 15 16.14 5.52 6.97
CA GLY A 15 16.09 5.44 5.51
C GLY A 15 16.03 6.83 4.88
N GLU A 16 16.79 7.06 3.82
CA GLU A 16 16.77 8.30 3.03
C GLU A 16 16.52 7.98 1.56
N SER A 17 15.48 8.57 0.98
CA SER A 17 15.05 8.37 -0.41
C SER A 17 15.81 9.28 -1.38
N SER A 18 15.79 8.95 -2.68
CA SER A 18 16.31 9.84 -3.73
C SER A 18 15.58 11.18 -3.85
N SER A 19 14.36 11.28 -3.29
CA SER A 19 13.60 12.53 -3.22
C SER A 19 14.01 13.41 -2.03
N GLY A 20 14.97 12.99 -1.22
CA GLY A 20 15.47 13.77 -0.08
C GLY A 20 14.63 13.66 1.19
N HIS A 21 13.68 12.72 1.25
CA HIS A 21 12.88 12.46 2.45
C HIS A 21 13.48 11.36 3.29
N GLN A 22 13.27 11.45 4.60
CA GLN A 22 13.79 10.49 5.58
C GLN A 22 12.65 9.81 6.32
N ILE A 23 12.84 8.54 6.64
CA ILE A 23 11.93 7.72 7.46
C ILE A 23 12.74 6.95 8.50
N LEU A 24 12.10 6.63 9.63
CA LEU A 24 12.66 5.73 10.63
C LEU A 24 12.00 4.35 10.53
N MET A 25 12.79 3.31 10.77
CA MET A 25 12.32 1.93 10.88
C MET A 25 12.88 1.30 12.14
N ASP A 26 12.07 0.47 12.80
CA ASP A 26 12.46 -0.26 14.02
C ASP A 26 12.36 -1.79 13.83
N GLY A 27 13.49 -2.47 14.04
CA GLY A 27 13.57 -3.93 13.99
C GLY A 27 13.01 -4.63 15.24
N ASN A 28 12.74 -3.92 16.33
CA ASN A 28 12.13 -4.47 17.56
C ASN A 28 10.60 -4.58 17.41
N SER A 29 10.14 -5.25 16.36
CA SER A 29 8.71 -5.41 16.05
C SER A 29 7.94 -4.08 15.96
N GLY A 30 8.59 -3.02 15.50
CA GLY A 30 7.93 -1.74 15.26
C GLY A 30 7.71 -0.85 16.50
N ASP A 31 8.41 -1.10 17.61
CA ASP A 31 8.19 -0.42 18.91
C ASP A 31 8.20 1.12 18.82
N LYS A 32 9.24 1.71 18.22
CA LYS A 32 9.39 3.18 18.16
C LYS A 32 9.10 3.80 16.78
N ALA A 33 9.04 2.98 15.74
CA ALA A 33 8.76 3.35 14.35
C ALA A 33 8.33 2.09 13.60
N PRO A 34 7.60 2.17 12.47
CA PRO A 34 7.16 0.96 11.77
C PRO A 34 8.34 0.06 11.41
N SER A 35 8.14 -1.24 11.54
CA SER A 35 9.09 -2.23 11.06
C SER A 35 9.23 -2.19 9.55
N PRO A 36 10.35 -2.68 8.99
CA PRO A 36 10.52 -2.77 7.54
C PRO A 36 9.37 -3.52 6.83
N MET A 37 8.78 -4.52 7.48
CA MET A 37 7.65 -5.28 6.91
C MET A 37 6.35 -4.47 6.90
N GLU A 38 6.08 -3.68 7.95
CA GLU A 38 4.94 -2.75 7.95
C GLU A 38 5.12 -1.67 6.87
N MET A 39 6.34 -1.18 6.67
CA MET A 39 6.64 -0.24 5.58
C MET A 39 6.33 -0.84 4.20
N VAL A 40 6.68 -2.11 3.96
CA VAL A 40 6.34 -2.80 2.70
C VAL A 40 4.82 -2.94 2.52
N LEU A 41 4.10 -3.31 3.59
CA LEU A 41 2.64 -3.42 3.56
C LEU A 41 1.98 -2.08 3.23
N MET A 42 2.39 -1.01 3.93
CA MET A 42 1.91 0.34 3.68
C MET A 42 2.29 0.84 2.27
N ALA A 43 3.48 0.50 1.77
CA ALA A 43 3.89 0.86 0.41
C ALA A 43 2.99 0.21 -0.66
N ALA A 44 2.54 -1.03 -0.47
CA ALA A 44 1.59 -1.69 -1.37
C ALA A 44 0.22 -0.97 -1.38
N GLY A 45 -0.29 -0.62 -0.19
CA GLY A 45 -1.52 0.15 -0.05
C GLY A 45 -1.42 1.54 -0.68
N GLY A 46 -0.37 2.29 -0.36
CA GLY A 46 -0.15 3.64 -0.88
C GLY A 46 0.03 3.67 -2.41
N CYS A 47 0.84 2.76 -2.96
CA CYS A 47 1.00 2.61 -4.41
C CYS A 47 -0.35 2.37 -5.10
N SER A 48 -1.18 1.50 -4.54
CA SER A 48 -2.48 1.17 -5.14
C SER A 48 -3.51 2.30 -4.97
N ALA A 49 -3.55 2.95 -3.81
CA ALA A 49 -4.44 4.09 -3.56
C ALA A 49 -4.15 5.26 -4.51
N ILE A 50 -2.87 5.55 -4.77
CA ILE A 50 -2.45 6.58 -5.72
C ILE A 50 -3.04 6.30 -7.11
N ASP A 51 -2.97 5.06 -7.59
CA ASP A 51 -3.52 4.67 -8.88
C ASP A 51 -5.05 4.79 -8.93
N VAL A 52 -5.75 4.31 -7.90
CA VAL A 52 -7.23 4.40 -7.82
C VAL A 52 -7.70 5.85 -7.89
N VAL A 53 -7.13 6.73 -7.05
CA VAL A 53 -7.49 8.17 -7.03
C VAL A 53 -7.16 8.82 -8.39
N SER A 54 -5.97 8.56 -8.93
CA SER A 54 -5.52 9.08 -10.22
C SER A 54 -6.44 8.66 -11.38
N ILE A 55 -6.88 7.40 -11.41
CA ILE A 55 -7.79 6.88 -12.45
C ILE A 55 -9.17 7.53 -12.33
N LEU A 56 -9.73 7.62 -11.12
CA LEU A 56 -11.04 8.21 -10.89
C LEU A 56 -11.06 9.69 -11.27
N GLN A 57 -10.05 10.46 -10.86
CA GLN A 57 -9.90 11.88 -11.21
C GLN A 57 -9.73 12.09 -12.72
N LYS A 58 -8.91 11.29 -13.40
CA LYS A 58 -8.76 11.34 -14.87
C LYS A 58 -10.06 10.98 -15.59
N GLY A 59 -10.85 10.08 -15.01
CA GLY A 59 -12.20 9.75 -15.45
C GLY A 59 -13.24 10.84 -15.16
N ARG A 60 -12.84 11.96 -14.55
CA ARG A 60 -13.72 13.07 -14.12
C ARG A 60 -14.79 12.64 -13.11
N ASN A 61 -14.50 11.63 -12.30
CA ASN A 61 -15.34 11.24 -11.17
C ASN A 61 -15.02 12.15 -9.97
N ASP A 62 -16.04 12.50 -9.18
CA ASP A 62 -15.93 13.39 -8.03
C ASP A 62 -15.52 12.61 -6.77
N VAL A 63 -14.28 12.09 -6.79
CA VAL A 63 -13.70 11.38 -5.63
C VAL A 63 -13.20 12.38 -4.59
N ALA A 64 -13.66 12.21 -3.36
CA ALA A 64 -13.33 13.08 -2.22
C ALA A 64 -12.34 12.44 -1.26
N ASP A 65 -12.39 11.11 -1.09
CA ASP A 65 -11.51 10.38 -0.18
C ASP A 65 -11.22 8.95 -0.67
N CYS A 66 -10.10 8.39 -0.24
CA CYS A 66 -9.71 7.01 -0.49
C CYS A 66 -8.85 6.47 0.66
N GLU A 67 -9.42 5.55 1.43
CA GLU A 67 -8.72 4.80 2.47
C GLU A 67 -8.46 3.37 1.97
N VAL A 68 -7.34 2.76 2.37
CA VAL A 68 -7.06 1.34 2.11
C VAL A 68 -6.79 0.62 3.42
N LYS A 69 -7.70 -0.27 3.81
CA LYS A 69 -7.51 -1.17 4.94
C LYS A 69 -6.70 -2.38 4.49
N LEU A 70 -5.55 -2.57 5.10
CA LEU A 70 -4.59 -3.61 4.77
C LEU A 70 -4.65 -4.72 5.81
N THR A 71 -4.86 -5.96 5.37
CA THR A 71 -4.68 -7.14 6.21
C THR A 71 -3.67 -8.07 5.58
N SER A 72 -2.94 -8.82 6.41
CA SER A 72 -1.88 -9.69 5.92
C SER A 72 -1.66 -10.90 6.81
N GLU A 73 -1.24 -12.00 6.19
CA GLU A 73 -0.76 -13.19 6.88
C GLU A 73 0.73 -13.38 6.59
N ARG A 74 1.44 -13.96 7.55
CA ARG A 74 2.89 -14.22 7.46
C ARG A 74 3.19 -15.63 7.93
N ARG A 75 4.27 -16.22 7.39
CA ARG A 75 4.79 -17.48 7.93
C ARG A 75 5.22 -17.30 9.38
N GLU A 76 4.97 -18.31 10.21
CA GLU A 76 5.41 -18.33 11.62
C GLU A 76 6.92 -18.50 11.73
N GLU A 77 7.51 -19.30 10.83
CA GLU A 77 8.93 -19.62 10.80
C GLU A 77 9.73 -18.70 9.88
N ALA A 78 11.04 -18.61 10.13
CA ALA A 78 11.95 -17.82 9.32
C ALA A 78 12.19 -18.49 7.95
N PRO A 79 12.21 -17.72 6.83
CA PRO A 79 11.92 -16.29 6.75
C PRO A 79 10.41 -15.99 6.86
N ARG A 80 10.04 -15.07 7.78
CA ARG A 80 8.65 -14.67 8.08
C ARG A 80 8.06 -13.73 7.03
N VAL A 81 8.04 -14.19 5.78
CA VAL A 81 7.51 -13.47 4.62
C VAL A 81 5.99 -13.39 4.68
N PHE A 82 5.40 -12.42 3.96
CA PHE A 82 3.96 -12.41 3.71
C PHE A 82 3.56 -13.63 2.88
N THR A 83 2.45 -14.26 3.26
CA THR A 83 1.81 -15.34 2.50
C THR A 83 0.57 -14.83 1.77
N GLN A 84 -0.16 -13.92 2.42
CA GLN A 84 -1.34 -13.26 1.86
C GLN A 84 -1.36 -11.79 2.27
N ILE A 85 -1.80 -10.92 1.36
CA ILE A 85 -2.13 -9.53 1.65
C ILE A 85 -3.47 -9.21 0.98
N ASN A 86 -4.37 -8.56 1.72
CA ASN A 86 -5.62 -8.05 1.22
C ASN A 86 -5.65 -6.52 1.28
N LEU A 87 -6.03 -5.89 0.17
CA LEU A 87 -6.25 -4.45 0.05
C LEU A 87 -7.75 -4.19 -0.04
N HIS A 88 -8.36 -3.66 1.02
CA HIS A 88 -9.75 -3.26 1.01
C HIS A 88 -9.86 -1.74 0.84
N PHE A 89 -10.36 -1.29 -0.31
CA PHE A 89 -10.49 0.12 -0.67
C PHE A 89 -11.83 0.67 -0.21
N ILE A 90 -11.79 1.77 0.54
CA ILE A 90 -12.98 2.53 0.92
C ILE A 90 -12.90 3.85 0.16
N VAL A 91 -13.71 3.99 -0.88
CA VAL A 91 -13.67 5.15 -1.76
C VAL A 91 -14.90 6.00 -1.52
N SER A 92 -14.70 7.28 -1.22
CA SER A 92 -15.80 8.20 -0.95
C SER A 92 -15.85 9.34 -1.95
N GLY A 93 -17.04 9.79 -2.30
CA GLY A 93 -17.24 10.90 -3.22
C GLY A 93 -18.69 11.05 -3.66
N LYS A 94 -18.92 11.94 -4.61
CA LYS A 94 -20.27 12.30 -5.07
C LYS A 94 -20.65 11.56 -6.34
N ALA A 95 -21.80 10.89 -6.30
CA ALA A 95 -22.35 10.15 -7.44
C ALA A 95 -21.32 9.22 -8.11
N LEU A 96 -20.45 8.60 -7.31
CA LEU A 96 -19.45 7.67 -7.81
C LEU A 96 -20.14 6.40 -8.30
N SER A 97 -19.99 6.10 -9.60
CA SER A 97 -20.54 4.84 -10.11
C SER A 97 -19.70 3.66 -9.61
N ASP A 98 -20.36 2.62 -9.11
CA ASP A 98 -19.74 1.36 -8.70
C ASP A 98 -18.80 0.80 -9.79
N LYS A 99 -19.25 0.81 -11.05
CA LYS A 99 -18.46 0.37 -12.21
C LYS A 99 -17.15 1.15 -12.39
N ALA A 100 -17.14 2.46 -12.11
CA ALA A 100 -15.92 3.27 -12.22
C ALA A 100 -14.93 2.92 -11.11
N VAL A 101 -15.41 2.74 -9.88
CA VAL A 101 -14.58 2.36 -8.73
C VAL A 101 -14.03 0.94 -8.91
N ALA A 102 -14.88 -0.03 -9.24
CA ALA A 102 -14.47 -1.41 -9.55
C ALA A 102 -13.32 -1.44 -10.58
N ARG A 103 -13.52 -0.75 -11.70
CA ARG A 103 -12.52 -0.66 -12.77
C ARG A 103 -11.22 -0.01 -12.30
N ALA A 104 -11.28 1.03 -11.48
CA ALA A 104 -10.10 1.71 -10.98
C ALA A 104 -9.28 0.78 -10.05
N VAL A 105 -9.97 0.07 -9.16
CA VAL A 105 -9.35 -0.91 -8.25
C VAL A 105 -8.72 -2.06 -9.01
N ASP A 106 -9.43 -2.67 -9.97
CA ASP A 106 -8.91 -3.78 -10.78
C ASP A 106 -7.66 -3.36 -11.57
N LEU A 107 -7.72 -2.19 -12.23
CA LEU A 107 -6.57 -1.66 -12.98
C LEU A 107 -5.36 -1.38 -12.07
N SER A 108 -5.60 -0.86 -10.87
CA SER A 108 -4.53 -0.63 -9.90
C SER A 108 -3.89 -1.95 -9.47
N ALA A 109 -4.69 -2.92 -9.01
CA ALA A 109 -4.20 -4.16 -8.42
C ALA A 109 -3.52 -5.08 -9.44
N GLU A 110 -4.05 -5.14 -10.67
CA GLU A 110 -3.61 -6.14 -11.67
C GLU A 110 -2.65 -5.59 -12.72
N LYS A 111 -2.61 -4.27 -12.91
CA LYS A 111 -1.90 -3.67 -14.07
C LYS A 111 -0.92 -2.56 -13.73
N TYR A 112 -1.23 -1.67 -12.79
CA TYR A 112 -0.45 -0.45 -12.61
C TYR A 112 0.42 -0.43 -11.35
N CYS A 113 -0.09 -0.90 -10.21
CA CYS A 113 0.68 -0.77 -8.98
C CYS A 113 1.89 -1.72 -8.98
N SER A 114 3.06 -1.13 -9.26
CA SER A 114 4.32 -1.86 -9.38
C SER A 114 4.68 -2.61 -8.09
N VAL A 115 4.34 -2.06 -6.92
CA VAL A 115 4.59 -2.72 -5.62
C VAL A 115 3.74 -3.98 -5.47
N ALA A 116 2.43 -3.88 -5.74
CA ALA A 116 1.52 -5.01 -5.65
C ALA A 116 1.90 -6.12 -6.65
N ILE A 117 2.24 -5.76 -7.89
CA ILE A 117 2.69 -6.70 -8.92
C ILE A 117 3.99 -7.40 -8.52
N MET A 118 4.97 -6.67 -7.99
CA MET A 118 6.22 -7.27 -7.51
C MET A 118 5.98 -8.28 -6.39
N LEU A 119 5.15 -7.92 -5.41
CA LEU A 119 4.79 -8.81 -4.28
C LEU A 119 3.97 -10.02 -4.75
N GLY A 120 3.07 -9.83 -5.71
CA GLY A 120 2.19 -10.87 -6.27
C GLY A 120 2.90 -12.07 -6.89
N ASN A 121 4.19 -11.96 -7.20
CA ASN A 121 5.00 -13.10 -7.66
C ASN A 121 5.25 -14.15 -6.56
N SER A 122 5.05 -13.80 -5.29
CA SER A 122 5.35 -14.66 -4.14
C SER A 122 4.31 -14.62 -3.02
N VAL A 123 3.44 -13.61 -3.04
CA VAL A 123 2.41 -13.35 -2.04
C VAL A 123 1.05 -13.45 -2.73
N LYS A 124 0.09 -14.14 -2.11
CA LYS A 124 -1.29 -14.11 -2.58
C LYS A 124 -1.88 -12.73 -2.32
N MET A 125 -2.07 -11.95 -3.38
CA MET A 125 -2.69 -10.63 -3.30
C MET A 125 -4.20 -10.75 -3.55
N THR A 126 -5.01 -10.15 -2.69
CA THR A 126 -6.46 -10.00 -2.91
C THR A 126 -6.86 -8.54 -2.76
N HIS A 127 -7.95 -8.15 -3.41
CA HIS A 127 -8.52 -6.82 -3.28
C HIS A 127 -10.05 -6.88 -3.17
N SER A 128 -10.60 -5.87 -2.52
CA SER A 128 -12.05 -5.64 -2.41
C SER A 128 -12.29 -4.15 -2.24
N TYR A 129 -13.52 -3.70 -2.44
CA TYR A 129 -13.84 -2.29 -2.26
C TYR A 129 -15.27 -2.07 -1.77
N GLU A 130 -15.50 -0.89 -1.21
CA GLU A 130 -16.82 -0.31 -0.97
C GLU A 130 -16.84 1.16 -1.39
N VAL A 131 -18.03 1.67 -1.73
CA VAL A 131 -18.24 3.06 -2.15
C VAL A 131 -19.13 3.75 -1.12
N ILE A 132 -18.68 4.89 -0.60
CA ILE A 132 -19.42 5.71 0.36
C ILE A 132 -19.84 7.00 -0.33
N GLU A 133 -21.14 7.29 -0.34
CA GLU A 133 -21.68 8.55 -0.86
C GLU A 133 -21.35 9.70 0.11
N GLN A 134 -20.90 10.85 -0.42
CA GLN A 134 -20.66 12.09 0.32
C GLN A 134 -21.47 13.27 -0.23
#